data_AF-A0AAV3TD79-F1
#
_entry.id   AF-A0AAV3TD79-F1
#
_cell.length_a   1.000
_cell.length_b   1.000
_cell.length_c   1.000
_cell.angle_alpha   90.00
_cell.angle_beta   90.00
_cell.angle_gamma   90.00
#
_symmetry.space_group_name_H-M   'P 1'
#
loop_
_entity.id
_entity.type
_entity.pdbx_description
1 polymer ?
#
loop_
_entity_poly.entity_id
_entity_poly.type
_entity_poly.pdbx_seq_one_letter_code
_entity_poly.pdbx_strand_id
1 'polypeptide(L)'
;MTPPSVYEHFQVTDLDHPDGVYRVVGTDDGTVTLLRVADADGQRVNSGEIVTVRSDELAECPEAKNPDGNRPLGEKVTSNLMMTFWSLRAFAQQLVVHPIPSVLAVALVAIGVVGEEFVQLPSAAQSALILGGSLGLAYIGSGRL
;
A
#
# COMPACT_ATOMS: atom_id res chain seq x y z
N MET A 1 14.37 -30.77 20.93
CA MET A 1 13.51 -29.92 20.11
C MET A 1 14.27 -28.63 19.83
N THR A 2 14.24 -28.12 18.61
CA THR A 2 14.82 -26.82 18.27
C THR A 2 13.90 -25.74 18.83
N PRO A 3 14.42 -24.73 19.56
CA PRO A 3 13.58 -23.63 20.03
C PRO A 3 13.02 -22.85 18.84
N PRO A 4 11.76 -22.38 18.91
CA PRO A 4 11.14 -21.63 17.83
C PRO A 4 11.90 -20.33 17.58
N SER A 5 12.04 -19.95 16.32
CA SER A 5 12.74 -18.73 15.93
C SER A 5 11.78 -17.56 15.67
N VAL A 6 12.27 -16.33 15.89
CA VAL A 6 11.48 -15.12 15.58
C VAL A 6 11.12 -15.13 14.08
N TYR A 7 9.87 -14.74 13.78
CA TYR A 7 9.21 -14.84 12.46
C TYR A 7 8.67 -16.21 12.06
N GLU A 8 8.86 -17.27 12.85
CA GLU A 8 8.11 -18.50 12.63
C GLU A 8 6.61 -18.29 12.91
N HIS A 9 5.79 -19.07 12.22
CA HIS A 9 4.34 -18.97 12.31
C HIS A 9 3.77 -20.29 12.79
N PHE A 10 2.80 -20.22 13.70
CA PHE A 10 2.15 -21.39 14.27
C PHE A 10 0.64 -21.22 14.16
N GLN A 11 -0.04 -22.32 13.84
CA GLN A 11 -1.48 -22.42 13.93
C GLN A 11 -1.83 -22.70 15.39
N VAL A 12 -2.49 -21.75 16.02
CA VAL A 12 -3.00 -21.90 17.37
C VAL A 12 -4.48 -22.22 17.27
N THR A 13 -4.84 -23.38 17.81
CA THR A 13 -6.20 -23.87 17.99
C THR A 13 -6.30 -24.40 19.41
N ASP A 14 -7.41 -24.15 20.09
CA ASP A 14 -7.67 -24.70 21.42
C ASP A 14 -6.64 -24.31 22.51
N LEU A 15 -6.04 -23.13 22.39
CA LEU A 15 -5.43 -22.44 23.53
C LEU A 15 -6.47 -21.51 24.17
N ASP A 16 -6.22 -21.00 25.38
CA ASP A 16 -7.06 -19.96 26.03
C ASP A 16 -7.06 -18.60 25.27
N HIS A 17 -6.86 -18.63 23.95
CA HIS A 17 -6.57 -17.54 23.04
C HIS A 17 -7.36 -17.75 21.75
N PRO A 18 -7.76 -16.68 21.03
CA PRO A 18 -8.53 -16.82 19.80
C PRO A 18 -7.80 -17.65 18.75
N ASP A 19 -8.54 -18.55 18.10
CA ASP A 19 -8.01 -19.35 17.01
C ASP A 19 -7.42 -18.47 15.88
N GLY A 20 -6.31 -18.95 15.31
CA GLY A 20 -5.70 -18.33 14.14
C GLY A 20 -4.21 -18.60 13.99
N VAL A 21 -3.59 -17.81 13.11
CA VAL A 21 -2.14 -17.88 12.87
C VAL A 21 -1.44 -16.83 13.72
N TYR A 22 -0.44 -17.29 14.45
CA TYR A 22 0.40 -16.46 15.31
C TYR A 22 1.84 -16.46 14.82
N ARG A 23 2.48 -15.29 14.88
CA ARG A 23 3.89 -15.12 14.53
C ARG A 23 4.72 -14.94 15.80
N VAL A 24 5.84 -15.65 15.90
CA VAL A 24 6.82 -15.45 16.96
C VAL A 24 7.45 -14.06 16.83
N VAL A 25 7.31 -13.25 17.87
CA VAL A 25 7.89 -11.89 17.96
C VAL A 25 8.94 -11.77 19.06
N GLY A 26 9.04 -12.77 19.94
CA GLY A 26 10.07 -12.84 20.97
C GLY A 26 10.16 -14.23 21.58
N THR A 27 11.34 -14.56 22.10
CA THR A 27 11.63 -15.82 22.79
C THR A 27 12.37 -15.50 24.08
N ASP A 28 11.99 -16.14 25.17
CA ASP A 28 12.64 -16.05 26.49
C ASP A 28 12.84 -17.47 27.06
N ASP A 29 13.50 -17.60 28.22
CA ASP A 29 13.77 -18.90 28.85
C ASP A 29 12.47 -19.63 29.20
N GLY A 30 12.08 -20.57 28.32
CA GLY A 30 10.90 -21.43 28.46
C GLY A 30 9.57 -20.82 28.00
N THR A 31 9.58 -19.59 27.46
CA THR A 31 8.36 -18.93 26.97
C THR A 31 8.56 -18.26 25.61
N VAL A 32 7.46 -18.12 24.87
CA VAL A 32 7.46 -17.55 23.52
C VAL A 32 6.36 -16.51 23.43
N THR A 33 6.71 -15.33 22.93
CA THR A 33 5.76 -14.24 22.69
C THR A 33 5.30 -14.28 21.23
N LEU A 34 3.99 -14.30 21.06
CA LEU A 34 3.30 -14.50 19.80
C LEU A 34 2.41 -13.30 19.49
N LEU A 35 2.36 -12.90 18.23
CA LEU A 35 1.44 -11.89 17.70
C LEU A 35 0.43 -12.57 16.80
N ARG A 36 -0.87 -12.36 17.03
CA ARG A 36 -1.91 -12.85 16.12
C ARG A 36 -1.85 -12.07 14.80
N VAL A 37 -1.69 -12.79 13.70
CA VAL A 37 -1.54 -12.22 12.34
C VAL A 37 -2.62 -12.66 11.36
N ALA A 38 -3.32 -13.76 11.64
CA ALA A 38 -4.52 -14.16 10.91
C ALA A 38 -5.56 -14.81 11.83
N ASP A 39 -6.82 -14.80 11.40
CA ASP A 39 -7.90 -15.54 12.04
C ASP A 39 -7.89 -17.03 11.72
N ALA A 40 -8.88 -17.77 12.24
CA ALA A 40 -9.06 -19.20 12.03
C ALA A 40 -9.22 -19.58 10.54
N ASP A 41 -9.77 -18.67 9.73
CA ASP A 41 -9.94 -18.84 8.28
C ASP A 41 -8.66 -18.50 7.49
N GLY A 42 -7.57 -18.14 8.18
CA GLY A 42 -6.31 -17.73 7.59
C GLY A 42 -6.37 -16.35 6.91
N GLN A 43 -7.36 -15.52 7.25
CA GLN A 43 -7.46 -14.14 6.78
C GLN A 43 -6.64 -13.22 7.68
N ARG A 44 -5.93 -12.27 7.08
CA ARG A 44 -5.02 -11.39 7.81
C ARG A 44 -5.78 -10.47 8.77
N VAL A 45 -5.34 -10.42 10.02
CA VAL A 45 -5.93 -9.57 11.07
C VAL A 45 -4.86 -8.61 11.63
N ASN A 46 -5.26 -7.37 11.91
CA ASN A 46 -4.40 -6.36 12.55
C ASN A 46 -4.93 -6.02 13.96
N SER A 47 -5.15 -7.03 14.81
CA SER A 47 -5.69 -6.82 16.17
C SER A 47 -4.64 -6.24 17.14
N GLY A 48 -3.35 -6.44 16.86
CA GLY A 48 -2.29 -6.12 17.82
C GLY A 48 -2.27 -7.06 19.03
N GLU A 49 -2.97 -8.18 18.95
CA GLU A 49 -3.11 -9.15 20.03
C GLU A 49 -1.81 -9.93 20.22
N ILE A 50 -1.23 -9.78 21.42
CA ILE A 50 0.02 -10.42 21.83
C ILE A 50 -0.28 -11.40 22.95
N VAL A 51 0.24 -12.61 22.82
CA VAL A 51 0.04 -13.70 23.78
C VAL A 51 1.40 -14.31 24.12
N THR A 52 1.59 -14.72 25.36
CA THR A 52 2.83 -15.38 25.81
C THR A 52 2.47 -16.78 26.25
N VAL A 53 3.03 -17.78 25.56
CA VAL A 53 2.79 -19.20 25.81
C VAL A 53 4.07 -19.88 26.23
N ARG A 54 3.95 -21.06 26.84
CA ARG A 54 5.15 -21.84 27.14
C ARG A 54 5.71 -22.47 25.87
N SER A 55 7.02 -22.62 25.81
CA SER A 55 7.68 -23.17 24.62
C SER A 55 7.31 -24.64 24.33
N ASP A 56 6.96 -25.40 25.37
CA ASP A 56 6.52 -26.80 25.25
C ASP A 56 5.10 -26.91 24.68
N GLU A 57 4.19 -26.06 25.14
CA GLU A 57 2.83 -25.96 24.61
C GLU A 57 2.82 -25.52 23.13
N LEU A 58 3.66 -24.56 22.76
CA LEU A 58 3.80 -24.14 21.36
C LEU A 58 4.39 -25.24 20.46
N ALA A 59 5.22 -26.13 21.00
CA ALA A 59 5.81 -27.22 20.22
C ALA A 59 4.77 -28.28 19.79
N GLU A 60 3.59 -28.29 20.42
CA GLU A 60 2.46 -29.13 20.02
C GLU A 60 1.63 -28.49 18.89
N CYS A 61 1.79 -27.18 18.67
CA CYS A 61 1.08 -26.45 17.63
C CYS A 61 1.69 -26.70 16.25
N PRO A 62 0.87 -26.91 15.21
CA PRO A 62 1.36 -27.04 13.83
C PRO A 62 2.04 -25.76 13.34
N GLU A 63 3.12 -25.89 12.56
CA GLU A 63 3.71 -24.76 11.83
C GLU A 63 2.74 -24.28 10.73
N ALA A 64 2.58 -22.97 10.62
CA ALA A 64 1.69 -22.32 9.65
C ALA A 64 2.48 -21.58 8.57
N LYS A 65 1.85 -21.38 7.41
CA LYS A 65 2.42 -20.52 6.35
C LYS A 65 2.18 -19.05 6.66
N ASN A 66 3.07 -18.17 6.20
CA ASN A 66 2.88 -16.73 6.33
C ASN A 66 1.57 -16.29 5.60
N PRO A 67 0.61 -15.65 6.31
CA PRO A 67 -0.67 -15.23 5.75
C PRO A 67 -0.58 -14.05 4.77
N ASP A 68 0.58 -13.38 4.62
CA ASP A 68 0.74 -12.24 3.71
C ASP A 68 0.49 -12.58 2.23
N GLY A 69 0.64 -13.85 1.85
CA GLY A 69 0.37 -14.34 0.49
C GLY A 69 -1.10 -14.58 0.15
N ASN A 70 -2.00 -14.62 1.14
CA ASN A 70 -3.38 -15.13 0.97
C ASN A 70 -4.43 -14.06 0.68
N ARG A 71 -4.05 -12.85 0.22
CA ARG A 71 -5.01 -11.78 -0.05
C ARG A 71 -5.95 -12.15 -1.20
N PRO A 72 -7.28 -12.12 -1.01
CA PRO A 72 -8.23 -12.41 -2.07
C PRO A 72 -8.08 -11.41 -3.23
N LEU A 73 -8.31 -11.88 -4.47
CA LEU A 73 -8.16 -11.06 -5.67
C LEU A 73 -9.03 -9.79 -5.64
N GLY A 74 -10.21 -9.86 -5.04
CA GLY A 74 -11.10 -8.71 -4.88
C GLY A 74 -10.48 -7.57 -4.05
N GLU A 75 -9.77 -7.90 -2.98
CA GLU A 75 -9.09 -6.90 -2.15
C GLU A 75 -7.90 -6.25 -2.87
N LYS A 76 -7.21 -6.99 -3.75
CA LYS A 76 -6.16 -6.42 -4.60
C LYS A 76 -6.73 -5.36 -5.55
N VAL A 77 -7.89 -5.63 -6.15
CA VAL A 77 -8.56 -4.68 -7.05
C VAL A 77 -9.02 -3.43 -6.29
N THR A 78 -9.69 -3.60 -5.14
CA THR A 78 -10.14 -2.48 -4.30
C THR A 78 -8.97 -1.64 -3.79
N SER A 79 -7.87 -2.28 -3.38
CA SER A 79 -6.65 -1.59 -2.93
C SER A 79 -6.05 -0.73 -4.05
N ASN A 80 -6.00 -1.23 -5.28
CA ASN A 80 -5.47 -0.49 -6.43
C ASN A 80 -6.35 0.72 -6.79
N LEU A 81 -7.68 0.53 -6.77
CA LEU A 81 -8.63 1.63 -6.99
C LEU A 81 -8.49 2.71 -5.90
N MET A 82 -8.38 2.30 -4.63
CA MET A 82 -8.21 3.22 -3.52
C MET A 82 -6.87 3.97 -3.63
N MET A 83 -5.78 3.29 -3.96
CA MET A 83 -4.48 3.92 -4.22
C MET A 83 -4.56 4.93 -5.37
N THR A 84 -5.26 4.59 -6.46
CA THR A 84 -5.45 5.48 -7.61
C THR A 84 -6.23 6.73 -7.19
N PHE A 85 -7.32 6.56 -6.43
CA PHE A 85 -8.12 7.67 -5.91
C PHE A 85 -7.29 8.60 -5.01
N TRP A 86 -6.53 8.04 -4.07
CA TRP A 86 -5.69 8.84 -3.18
C TRP A 86 -4.56 9.56 -3.93
N SER A 87 -3.98 8.91 -4.93
CA SER A 87 -2.96 9.51 -5.81
C SER A 87 -3.54 10.70 -6.59
N LEU A 88 -4.71 10.54 -7.23
CA LEU A 88 -5.40 11.61 -7.94
C LEU A 88 -5.78 12.77 -7.02
N ARG A 89 -6.28 12.46 -5.82
CA ARG A 89 -6.61 13.47 -4.82
C ARG A 89 -5.39 14.27 -4.38
N ALA A 90 -4.27 13.59 -4.07
CA ALA A 90 -3.02 14.25 -3.69
C ALA A 90 -2.48 15.12 -4.84
N PHE A 91 -2.54 14.62 -6.07
CA PHE A 91 -2.16 15.37 -7.27
C PHE A 91 -2.99 16.65 -7.43
N ALA A 92 -4.32 16.57 -7.29
CA ALA A 92 -5.20 17.73 -7.36
C ALA A 92 -4.91 18.75 -6.24
N GLN A 93 -4.64 18.27 -5.02
CA GLN A 93 -4.25 19.14 -3.90
C GLN A 93 -2.94 19.89 -4.21
N GLN A 94 -1.95 19.24 -4.80
CA GLN A 94 -0.71 19.88 -5.22
C GLN A 94 -0.95 20.99 -6.26
N LEU A 95 -1.82 20.75 -7.24
CA LEU A 95 -2.17 21.79 -8.22
C LEU A 95 -2.88 23.00 -7.57
N VAL A 96 -3.73 22.77 -6.56
CA VAL A 96 -4.42 23.85 -5.84
C VAL A 96 -3.45 24.68 -4.98
N VAL A 97 -2.42 24.04 -4.40
CA VAL A 97 -1.39 24.72 -3.60
C VAL A 97 -0.46 25.59 -4.47
N HIS A 98 -0.25 25.21 -5.73
CA HIS A 98 0.62 25.93 -6.66
C HIS A 98 -0.16 26.51 -7.86
N PRO A 99 -1.09 27.46 -7.62
CA PRO A 99 -2.08 27.87 -8.63
C PRO A 99 -1.45 28.55 -9.84
N ILE A 100 -0.43 29.39 -9.66
CA ILE A 100 0.23 30.11 -10.77
C ILE A 100 0.90 29.13 -11.76
N PRO A 101 1.84 28.26 -11.34
CA PRO A 101 2.48 27.33 -12.27
C PRO A 101 1.48 26.30 -12.81
N SER A 102 0.46 25.89 -12.04
CA SER A 102 -0.58 24.99 -12.53
C SER A 102 -1.42 25.62 -13.64
N VAL A 103 -1.87 26.86 -13.47
CA VAL A 103 -2.62 27.59 -14.51
C VAL A 103 -1.78 27.76 -15.78
N LEU A 104 -0.48 28.09 -15.63
CA LEU A 104 0.42 28.19 -16.77
C LEU A 104 0.55 26.84 -17.51
N ALA A 105 0.76 25.75 -16.78
CA ALA A 105 0.88 24.42 -17.38
C ALA A 105 -0.43 23.99 -18.08
N VAL A 106 -1.60 24.23 -17.47
CA VAL A 106 -2.91 24.01 -18.10
C VAL A 106 -3.07 24.87 -19.37
N ALA A 107 -2.68 26.15 -19.32
CA ALA A 107 -2.78 27.05 -20.47
C ALA A 107 -1.91 26.57 -21.63
N LEU A 108 -0.68 26.10 -21.37
CA LEU A 108 0.19 25.52 -22.40
C LEU A 108 -0.47 24.30 -23.07
N VAL A 109 -1.07 23.40 -22.28
CA VAL A 109 -1.80 22.24 -22.84
C VAL A 109 -3.01 22.71 -23.65
N ALA A 110 -3.82 23.62 -23.12
CA ALA A 110 -5.02 24.11 -23.79
C ALA A 110 -4.70 24.80 -25.13
N ILE A 111 -3.67 25.67 -25.16
CA ILE A 111 -3.19 26.31 -26.39
C ILE A 111 -2.62 25.27 -27.35
N GLY A 112 -1.91 24.25 -26.86
CA GLY A 112 -1.39 23.18 -27.71
C GLY A 112 -2.49 22.35 -28.37
N VAL A 113 -3.55 22.02 -27.63
CA VAL A 113 -4.68 21.18 -28.11
C VAL A 113 -5.64 21.93 -29.01
N VAL A 114 -6.02 23.15 -28.62
CA VAL A 114 -7.05 23.96 -29.31
C VAL A 114 -6.42 24.97 -30.28
N GLY A 115 -5.08 25.09 -30.26
CA GLY A 115 -4.32 26.04 -31.04
C GLY A 115 -4.60 25.96 -32.53
N GLU A 116 -4.75 24.76 -33.11
CA GLU A 116 -5.04 24.62 -34.56
C GLU A 116 -6.28 25.38 -35.01
N GLU A 117 -7.28 25.54 -34.13
CA GLU A 117 -8.56 26.18 -34.45
C GLU A 117 -8.48 27.72 -34.37
N PHE A 118 -7.61 28.28 -33.51
CA PHE A 118 -7.57 29.73 -33.24
C PHE A 118 -6.24 30.40 -33.59
N VAL A 119 -5.15 29.65 -33.69
CA VAL A 119 -3.78 30.14 -33.91
C VAL A 119 -3.04 29.20 -34.88
N GLN A 120 -2.72 29.69 -36.08
CA GLN A 120 -1.96 28.94 -37.08
C GLN A 120 -0.49 28.78 -36.66
N LEU A 121 -0.24 27.91 -35.67
CA LEU A 121 1.08 27.53 -35.22
C LEU A 121 1.59 26.35 -36.06
N PRO A 122 2.92 26.23 -36.25
CA PRO A 122 3.51 25.00 -36.75
C PRO A 122 3.16 23.81 -35.83
N SER A 123 2.87 22.65 -36.41
CA SER A 123 2.51 21.42 -35.66
C SER A 123 3.56 21.01 -34.61
N ALA A 124 4.84 21.29 -34.89
CA ALA A 124 5.93 21.06 -33.95
C ALA A 124 5.82 21.95 -32.70
N ALA A 125 5.38 23.19 -32.84
CA ALA A 125 5.21 24.11 -31.72
C ALA A 125 4.04 23.68 -30.83
N GLN A 126 2.93 23.23 -31.42
CA GLN A 126 1.80 22.67 -30.66
C GLN A 126 2.19 21.42 -29.90
N SER A 127 2.90 20.50 -30.54
CA SER A 127 3.43 19.30 -29.88
C SER A 127 4.33 19.67 -28.70
N ALA A 128 5.20 20.66 -28.85
CA ALA A 128 6.05 21.15 -27.78
C ALA A 128 5.25 21.78 -26.62
N LEU A 129 4.17 22.51 -26.91
CA LEU A 129 3.28 23.10 -25.91
C LEU A 129 2.52 22.02 -25.13
N ILE A 130 1.97 21.01 -25.81
CA ILE A 130 1.28 19.89 -25.17
C ILE A 130 2.25 19.12 -24.28
N LEU A 131 3.43 18.78 -24.80
CA LEU A 131 4.44 18.05 -24.04
C LEU A 131 4.93 18.87 -22.84
N GLY A 132 5.31 20.13 -23.05
CA GLY A 132 5.79 21.02 -21.99
C GLY A 132 4.74 21.25 -20.90
N GLY A 133 3.48 21.51 -21.27
CA GLY A 133 2.39 21.66 -20.32
C GLY A 133 2.07 20.38 -19.56
N SER A 134 2.10 19.22 -20.23
CA SER A 134 1.86 17.91 -19.59
C SER A 134 2.99 17.55 -18.61
N LEU A 135 4.25 17.77 -19.00
CA LEU A 135 5.40 17.60 -18.12
C LEU A 135 5.35 18.57 -16.92
N GLY A 136 4.94 19.82 -17.15
CA GLY A 136 4.73 20.80 -16.10
C GLY A 136 3.68 20.34 -15.09
N LEU A 137 2.51 19.89 -15.55
CA LEU A 137 1.44 19.35 -14.70
C LEU A 137 1.92 18.12 -13.91
N ALA A 138 2.62 17.20 -14.57
CA ALA A 138 3.19 16.03 -13.91
C ALA A 138 4.20 16.41 -12.82
N TYR A 139 5.10 17.37 -13.10
CA TYR A 139 6.08 17.86 -12.13
C TYR A 139 5.40 18.48 -10.91
N ILE A 140 4.46 19.41 -11.13
CA ILE A 140 3.76 20.11 -10.05
C ILE A 140 2.92 19.13 -9.24
N GLY A 141 2.07 18.34 -9.89
CA GLY A 141 1.16 17.43 -9.20
C GLY A 141 1.88 16.25 -8.51
N SER A 142 3.14 15.97 -8.87
CA SER A 142 4.00 15.05 -8.12
C SER A 142 4.60 15.64 -6.83
N GLY A 143 4.36 16.93 -6.55
CA GLY A 143 4.85 17.63 -5.36
C GLY A 143 6.34 17.96 -5.42
N ARG A 144 6.91 18.09 -6.62
CA ARG A 144 8.34 18.42 -6.81
C ARG A 144 8.64 19.91 -6.95
N LEU A 145 7.62 20.76 -6.76
CA LEU A 145 7.73 22.21 -6.86
C LEU A 145 7.92 22.84 -5.48
#